data_AF-A0AAV1Y469-F1
#
_entry.id   AF-A0AAV1Y469-F1
#
_cell.length_a   1.000
_cell.length_b   1.000
_cell.length_c   1.000
_cell.angle_alpha   90.00
_cell.angle_beta   90.00
_cell.angle_gamma   90.00
#
_symmetry.space_group_name_H-M   'P 1'
#
loop_
_entity.id
_entity.type
_entity.pdbx_description
1 polymer ?
#
loop_
_entity_poly.entity_id
_entity_poly.type
_entity_poly.pdbx_seq_one_letter_code
_entity_poly.pdbx_strand_id
1 'polypeptide(L)'
;MYYYGDIFRISELLGEIHTYRQDKMSIGSYFTHIKGLWQELDNFRPISTCSYLNKCEYGLISVIRSYREHDNVICFLKGLNQYEVVRLQIRLMDPLPNVNKAFSLLIQ
;
A
#
# COMPACT_ATOMS: atom_id res chain seq x y z
N MET A 1 13.58 17.75 7.85
CA MET A 1 12.60 18.69 8.43
C MET A 1 11.56 18.91 7.34
N TYR A 2 10.32 18.47 7.52
CA TYR A 2 9.28 18.63 6.49
C TYR A 2 8.96 20.11 6.32
N TYR A 3 8.93 20.60 5.08
CA TYR A 3 8.41 21.93 4.80
C TYR A 3 6.88 21.91 4.93
N TYR A 4 6.27 23.06 5.23
CA TYR A 4 4.81 23.15 5.41
C TYR A 4 4.05 22.56 4.20
N GLY A 5 4.53 22.80 2.98
CA GLY A 5 3.97 22.22 1.75
C GLY A 5 4.00 20.69 1.68
N ASP A 6 5.02 20.04 2.26
CA ASP A 6 5.11 18.59 2.30
C ASP A 6 3.98 17.99 3.14
N ILE A 7 3.61 18.65 4.23
CA ILE A 7 2.53 18.19 5.13
C ILE A 7 1.18 18.21 4.41
N PHE A 8 0.90 19.24 3.60
CA PHE A 8 -0.32 19.30 2.79
C PHE A 8 -0.34 18.21 1.73
N ARG A 9 0.76 18.03 0.99
CA ARG A 9 0.81 17.00 -0.06
C ARG A 9 0.67 15.59 0.53
N ILE A 10 1.29 15.32 1.68
CA ILE A 10 1.08 14.07 2.42
C ILE A 10 -0.40 13.88 2.77
N SER A 11 -1.06 14.90 3.29
CA SER A 11 -2.48 14.82 3.66
C SER A 11 -3.37 14.54 2.45
N GLU A 12 -3.10 15.20 1.32
CA GLU A 12 -3.80 15.02 0.06
C GLU A 12 -3.61 13.59 -0.46
N LEU A 13 -2.36 13.11 -0.54
CA LEU A 13 -2.04 11.76 -0.97
C LEU A 13 -2.72 10.69 -0.11
N LEU A 14 -2.73 10.86 1.23
CA LEU A 14 -3.44 9.94 2.12
C LEU A 14 -4.94 9.94 1.84
N GLY A 15 -5.53 11.11 1.59
CA GLY A 15 -6.93 11.23 1.17
C GLY A 15 -7.19 10.48 -0.13
N GLU A 16 -6.41 10.79 -1.18
CA GLU A 16 -6.49 10.16 -2.49
C GLU A 16 -6.41 8.62 -2.37
N ILE A 17 -5.40 8.09 -1.69
CA ILE A 17 -5.20 6.65 -1.47
C ILE A 17 -6.45 6.01 -0.85
N HIS A 18 -7.01 6.60 0.20
CA HIS A 18 -8.15 6.02 0.92
C HIS A 18 -9.49 6.15 0.18
N THR A 19 -9.63 7.16 -0.68
CA THR A 19 -10.85 7.38 -1.47
C THR A 19 -10.78 6.78 -2.87
N TYR A 20 -9.61 6.42 -3.37
CA TYR A 20 -9.44 5.90 -4.73
C TYR A 20 -10.18 4.58 -4.92
N ARG A 21 -10.92 4.46 -6.03
CA ARG A 21 -11.75 3.31 -6.38
C ARG A 21 -11.42 2.85 -7.80
N GLN A 22 -11.63 1.56 -8.06
CA GLN A 22 -11.44 0.97 -9.39
C GLN A 22 -12.45 1.55 -10.40
N ASP A 23 -13.70 1.78 -9.98
CA ASP A 23 -14.79 2.27 -10.83
C ASP A 23 -14.89 1.52 -12.17
N LYS A 24 -14.71 2.23 -13.29
CA LYS A 24 -14.79 1.64 -14.64
C LYS A 24 -13.42 1.22 -15.19
N MET A 25 -12.35 1.34 -14.40
CA MET A 25 -11.00 1.05 -14.82
C MET A 25 -10.72 -0.46 -14.83
N SER A 26 -9.82 -0.89 -15.71
CA SER A 26 -9.25 -2.22 -15.60
C SER A 26 -8.51 -2.38 -14.28
N ILE A 27 -8.45 -3.60 -13.75
CA ILE A 27 -7.71 -3.89 -12.52
C ILE A 27 -6.22 -3.51 -12.65
N GLY A 28 -5.62 -3.69 -13.83
CA GLY A 28 -4.24 -3.29 -14.10
C GLY A 28 -4.03 -1.78 -14.05
N SER A 29 -4.94 -1.00 -14.64
CA SER A 29 -4.89 0.47 -14.57
C SER A 29 -5.06 0.97 -13.15
N TYR A 30 -6.01 0.40 -12.40
CA TYR A 30 -6.25 0.71 -10.99
C TYR A 30 -5.01 0.41 -10.12
N PHE A 31 -4.45 -0.80 -10.29
CA PHE A 31 -3.26 -1.23 -9.56
C PHE A 31 -2.03 -0.35 -9.83
N THR A 32 -1.79 0.02 -11.08
CA THR A 32 -0.67 0.91 -11.44
C THR A 32 -0.83 2.29 -10.80
N HIS A 33 -2.04 2.85 -10.83
CA HIS A 33 -2.28 4.19 -10.29
C HIS A 33 -2.13 4.23 -8.76
N ILE A 34 -2.76 3.29 -8.03
CA ILE A 34 -2.66 3.25 -6.57
C ILE A 34 -1.22 2.99 -6.10
N LYS A 35 -0.43 2.22 -6.86
CA LYS A 35 1.01 2.08 -6.64
C LYS A 35 1.77 3.39 -6.81
N GLY A 36 1.43 4.17 -7.83
CA GLY A 36 2.03 5.49 -8.05
C GLY A 36 1.80 6.41 -6.85
N LEU A 37 0.59 6.42 -6.30
CA LEU A 37 0.25 7.21 -5.10
C LEU A 37 1.09 6.78 -3.88
N TRP A 38 1.29 5.48 -3.65
CA TRP A 38 2.17 5.02 -2.57
C TRP A 38 3.64 5.37 -2.81
N GLN A 39 4.13 5.25 -4.05
CA GLN A 39 5.50 5.64 -4.38
C GLN A 39 5.72 7.14 -4.15
N GLU A 40 4.73 7.97 -4.50
CA GLU A 40 4.79 9.40 -4.21
C GLU A 40 4.78 9.67 -2.70
N LEU A 41 3.89 9.01 -1.96
CA LEU A 41 3.85 9.11 -0.49
C LEU A 41 5.17 8.65 0.15
N ASP A 42 5.81 7.62 -0.40
CA ASP A 42 7.09 7.11 0.07
C ASP A 42 8.23 8.12 -0.13
N ASN A 43 8.16 8.98 -1.15
CA ASN A 43 9.13 10.08 -1.33
C ASN A 43 9.06 11.10 -0.21
N PHE A 44 7.85 11.33 0.33
CA PHE A 44 7.67 12.18 1.49
C PHE A 44 7.97 11.43 2.79
N ARG A 45 7.44 10.21 2.97
CA ARG A 45 7.57 9.40 4.20
C ARG A 45 8.38 8.12 3.96
N PRO A 46 9.69 8.21 3.70
CA PRO A 46 10.50 7.02 3.46
C PRO A 46 10.62 6.18 4.73
N ILE A 47 10.54 4.86 4.58
CA ILE A 47 11.00 3.94 5.63
C ILE A 47 12.53 3.87 5.50
N SER A 48 13.25 4.21 6.57
CA SER A 48 14.72 4.18 6.57
C SER A 48 15.26 2.81 6.17
N THR A 49 16.26 2.79 5.29
CA THR A 49 16.92 1.57 4.78
C THR A 49 18.33 1.40 5.34
N CYS A 50 18.61 1.90 6.55
CA CYS A 50 19.96 1.91 7.08
C CYS A 50 20.50 0.48 7.26
N SER A 51 21.57 0.18 6.53
CA SER A 51 22.26 -1.12 6.51
C SER A 51 23.17 -1.35 7.73
N TYR A 52 23.35 -0.33 8.57
CA TYR A 52 24.24 -0.35 9.74
C TYR A 52 23.49 -0.43 11.08
N LEU A 53 22.18 -0.68 11.03
CA LEU A 53 21.36 -0.79 12.23
C LEU A 53 21.70 -2.06 13.01
N ASN A 54 21.63 -1.97 14.34
CA ASN A 54 21.76 -3.14 15.17
C ASN A 54 20.56 -4.09 14.96
N LYS A 55 20.66 -5.35 15.42
CA LYS A 55 19.62 -6.37 15.23
C LYS A 55 18.23 -5.92 15.73
N CYS A 56 18.16 -5.13 16.81
CA CYS A 56 16.89 -4.66 17.37
C CYS A 56 16.22 -3.62 16.47
N GLU A 57 16.99 -2.67 15.96
CA GLU A 57 16.51 -1.63 15.03
C GLU A 57 16.07 -2.23 13.68
N TYR A 58 16.78 -3.25 13.20
CA TYR A 58 16.36 -3.98 11.99
C TYR A 58 15.00 -4.67 12.18
N GLY A 59 14.78 -5.30 13.34
CA GLY A 59 13.50 -5.90 13.69
C GLY A 59 12.36 -4.88 13.78
N LEU A 60 12.62 -3.68 14.28
CA LEU A 60 11.62 -2.61 14.30
C LEU A 60 11.25 -2.16 12.87
N ILE A 61 12.23 -2.00 11.98
CA ILE A 61 11.98 -1.58 10.60
C ILE A 61 11.21 -2.63 9.82
N SER A 62 11.49 -3.92 10.02
CA SER A 62 10.73 -4.98 9.36
C SER A 62 9.26 -4.97 9.79
N VAL A 63 8.98 -4.73 11.07
CA VAL A 63 7.61 -4.57 11.59
C VAL A 63 6.92 -3.34 10.97
N ILE A 64 7.59 -2.18 10.93
CA ILE A 64 7.04 -0.97 10.30
C ILE A 64 6.73 -1.21 8.81
N ARG A 65 7.62 -1.90 8.09
CA ARG A 65 7.39 -2.26 6.69
C ARG A 65 6.20 -3.19 6.52
N SER A 66 6.07 -4.20 7.39
CA SER A 66 4.93 -5.12 7.37
C SER A 66 3.61 -4.40 7.59
N TYR A 67 3.52 -3.46 8.54
CA TYR A 67 2.31 -2.66 8.74
C TYR A 67 1.95 -1.83 7.50
N ARG A 68 2.93 -1.16 6.88
CA ARG A 68 2.69 -0.41 5.63
C ARG A 68 2.22 -1.32 4.50
N GLU A 69 2.83 -2.49 4.34
CA GLU A 69 2.42 -3.46 3.31
C GLU A 69 1.00 -3.99 3.53
N HIS A 70 0.63 -4.25 4.78
CA HIS A 70 -0.73 -4.65 5.15
C HIS A 70 -1.75 -3.54 4.85
N ASP A 71 -1.46 -2.30 5.25
CA ASP A 71 -2.32 -1.15 4.99
C ASP A 71 -2.53 -0.95 3.48
N ASN A 72 -1.47 -1.10 2.68
CA ASN A 72 -1.53 -1.01 1.22
C ASN A 72 -2.45 -2.08 0.64
N VAL A 73 -2.34 -3.34 1.09
CA VAL A 73 -3.24 -4.40 0.62
C VAL A 73 -4.68 -4.18 1.04
N ILE A 74 -4.93 -3.77 2.28
CA ILE A 74 -6.28 -3.49 2.75
C ILE A 74 -6.90 -2.37 1.92
N CYS A 75 -6.15 -1.30 1.66
CA CYS A 75 -6.61 -0.17 0.87
C CYS A 75 -6.90 -0.56 -0.59
N PHE A 76 -5.99 -1.32 -1.21
CA PHE A 76 -6.21 -1.89 -2.54
C PHE A 76 -7.48 -2.73 -2.61
N LEU A 77 -7.63 -3.71 -1.72
CA LEU A 77 -8.81 -4.58 -1.70
C LEU A 77 -10.10 -3.81 -1.38
N LYS A 78 -10.03 -2.71 -0.63
CA LYS A 78 -11.19 -1.87 -0.33
C LYS A 78 -11.65 -1.06 -1.54
N GLY A 79 -10.72 -0.61 -2.38
CA GLY A 79 -11.06 0.20 -3.56
C GLY A 79 -11.52 -0.59 -4.78
N LEU A 80 -11.30 -1.90 -4.82
CA LEU A 80 -11.87 -2.79 -5.83
C LEU A 80 -13.40 -2.89 -5.71
N ASN A 81 -14.08 -2.83 -6.85
CA ASN A 81 -15.55 -2.97 -6.94
C ASN A 81 -16.01 -4.30 -7.56
N GLN A 82 -15.08 -5.12 -8.02
CA GLN A 82 -15.29 -6.45 -8.56
C GLN A 82 -14.53 -7.49 -7.72
N TYR A 83 -14.57 -8.77 -8.11
CA TYR A 83 -13.75 -9.84 -7.52
C TYR A 83 -14.05 -10.17 -6.05
N GLU A 84 -15.31 -10.05 -5.60
CA GLU A 84 -15.69 -10.25 -4.19
C GLU A 84 -15.18 -11.59 -3.62
N VAL A 85 -15.33 -12.69 -4.36
CA VAL A 85 -14.87 -14.02 -3.93
C VAL A 85 -13.36 -14.05 -3.68
N VAL A 86 -12.56 -13.59 -4.65
CA VAL A 86 -11.09 -13.57 -4.54
C VAL A 86 -10.64 -12.58 -3.45
N ARG A 87 -11.32 -11.43 -3.32
CA ARG A 87 -11.07 -10.45 -2.25
C ARG A 87 -11.30 -11.06 -0.87
N LEU A 88 -12.38 -11.83 -0.68
CA LEU A 88 -12.66 -12.54 0.57
C LEU A 88 -11.59 -13.60 0.85
N GLN A 89 -11.20 -14.39 -0.15
CA GLN A 89 -10.13 -15.37 -0.02
C GLN A 89 -8.81 -14.72 0.43
N ILE A 90 -8.42 -13.62 -0.21
CA ILE A 90 -7.20 -12.88 0.15
C ILE A 90 -7.27 -12.38 1.60
N ARG A 91 -8.42 -11.84 2.05
CA ARG A 91 -8.61 -11.35 3.44
C ARG A 91 -8.51 -12.46 4.49
N LEU A 92 -8.73 -13.72 4.12
CA LEU A 92 -8.65 -14.88 5.00
C LEU A 92 -7.26 -15.53 5.02
N MET A 93 -6.32 -15.07 4.18
CA MET A 93 -4.96 -15.60 4.16
C MET A 93 -4.19 -15.16 5.42
N ASP A 94 -3.44 -16.10 5.99
CA ASP A 94 -2.49 -15.84 7.08
C ASP A 94 -1.10 -16.42 6.71
N PRO A 95 -0.07 -15.58 6.49
CA PRO A 95 -0.11 -14.12 6.56
C PRO A 95 -0.85 -13.48 5.37
N LEU A 96 -1.36 -12.27 5.57
CA LEU A 96 -1.92 -11.47 4.49
C LEU A 96 -0.85 -11.25 3.40
N PRO A 97 -1.14 -11.51 2.12
CA PRO A 97 -0.16 -11.32 1.07
C PRO A 97 0.18 -9.83 0.91
N ASN A 98 1.32 -9.53 0.27
CA ASN A 98 1.60 -8.17 -0.19
C ASN A 98 0.79 -7.81 -1.44
N VAL A 99 0.80 -6.54 -1.83
CA VAL A 99 -0.07 -6.03 -2.90
C VAL A 99 0.22 -6.63 -4.27
N ASN A 100 1.47 -6.98 -4.54
CA ASN A 100 1.85 -7.63 -5.79
C ASN A 100 1.22 -9.02 -5.89
N LYS A 101 1.32 -9.80 -4.81
CA LYS A 101 0.73 -11.15 -4.76
C LYS A 101 -0.80 -11.08 -4.77
N ALA A 102 -1.40 -10.12 -4.06
CA ALA A 102 -2.85 -9.89 -4.11
C ALA A 102 -3.32 -9.56 -5.54
N PHE A 103 -2.60 -8.67 -6.25
CA PHE A 103 -2.89 -8.37 -7.65
C PHE A 103 -2.76 -9.60 -8.56
N SER A 104 -1.68 -10.38 -8.40
CA SER A 104 -1.50 -11.62 -9.17
C SER A 104 -2.65 -12.63 -8.97
N LEU A 105 -3.19 -12.74 -7.77
CA LEU A 105 -4.33 -13.63 -7.48
C LEU A 105 -5.64 -13.16 -8.14
N LEU A 106 -5.79 -11.86 -8.38
CA LEU A 106 -7.00 -11.28 -8.98
C LEU A 106 -7.03 -11.34 -10.51
N ILE A 107 -5.88 -11.50 -11.14
CA ILE A 107 -5.74 -11.61 -12.61
C ILE A 107 -5.59 -13.06 -13.10
N GLN A 108 -5.57 -14.02 -12.18
CA GLN A 108 -5.64 -15.46 -12.50
C GLN A 108 -7.04 -15.83 -12.96
#